data_AF-A0A502CZL3-F1
#
_entry.id   AF-A0A502CZL3-F1
#
_cell.length_a   1.000
_cell.length_b   1.000
_cell.length_c   1.000
_cell.angle_alpha   90.00
_cell.angle_beta   90.00
_cell.angle_gamma   90.00
#
_symmetry.space_group_name_H-M   'P 1'
#
loop_
_entity.id
_entity.type
_entity.pdbx_description
1 polymer ?
#
loop_
_entity_poly.entity_id
_entity_poly.type
_entity_poly.pdbx_seq_one_letter_code
_entity_poly.pdbx_strand_id
1 'polypeptide(L)'
;MTDYGHDLQFGIFPSPDATAADLTLELSEAADVSGLDLVTIQDHPYQAKHLDAWTLLSVIAARTTSVRVALNVGNLPLRPPVVLARSVATLDRLSGGRVELGLGTGAFWDAIVAAGGTRLSPGESIESLTEAIEVIRAVWAGDGAPSVRVEGQHHRVVGLHPGPAPAHPVEIWIGAYKPRMLHLTGRLADGWLPSMGYAEPSALREMNQTIDDAARKAGRDPAAIRRLYNITPRVGAEQLAELALEEGMSTFIAPVSSLTDVHRFASEVAPAVRELVQDERDRRAAAPSPSSSSPSSPEGSPDQSAVSAVPVRGDGEATSRHTPASETEGVAAQAHSGAGAHLVEVHDGLRAELTRLRDIVEQVVDGEEQAHRARNAINELTMRQNNWTLGAYCAQYCRFVTGHHGMEDRSVFPHLRRSDPALTPVLDRLESEHLVIHDVLEQLDEALVGLVSGGSGTAELQRVVDRLSTTLLEHLSYEEVELVPALDRHGFY
;
A
#
# COMPACT_ATOMS: atom_id res chain seq x y z
N MET A 1 -15.47 -1.21 -21.55
CA MET A 1 -14.14 -0.85 -21.03
C MET A 1 -13.94 -1.69 -19.79
N THR A 2 -12.86 -2.46 -19.70
CA THR A 2 -12.58 -3.40 -18.61
C THR A 2 -11.87 -2.73 -17.43
N ASP A 3 -11.33 -1.52 -17.63
CA ASP A 3 -10.87 -0.67 -16.54
C ASP A 3 -12.09 -0.14 -15.75
N TYR A 4 -12.23 -0.61 -14.51
CA TYR A 4 -13.31 -0.22 -13.59
C TYR A 4 -13.02 1.10 -12.85
N GLY A 5 -11.91 1.78 -13.16
CA GLY A 5 -11.55 3.08 -12.57
C GLY A 5 -11.10 2.98 -11.11
N HIS A 6 -10.70 1.80 -10.66
CA HIS A 6 -10.17 1.62 -9.31
C HIS A 6 -8.76 2.16 -9.19
N ASP A 7 -8.48 2.70 -8.01
CA ASP A 7 -7.12 2.97 -7.56
C ASP A 7 -6.34 1.65 -7.47
N LEU A 8 -5.06 1.71 -7.84
CA LEU A 8 -4.19 0.55 -7.76
C LEU A 8 -3.74 0.33 -6.31
N GLN A 9 -3.71 -0.93 -5.91
CA GLN A 9 -3.27 -1.38 -4.60
C GLN A 9 -2.22 -2.47 -4.77
N PHE A 10 -1.20 -2.44 -3.92
CA PHE A 10 -0.08 -3.39 -3.95
C PHE A 10 0.11 -3.99 -2.58
N GLY A 11 0.23 -5.31 -2.52
CA GLY A 11 0.40 -6.01 -1.27
C GLY A 11 1.36 -7.18 -1.35
N ILE A 12 1.67 -7.74 -0.20
CA ILE A 12 2.52 -8.93 -0.08
C ILE A 12 1.75 -10.12 0.49
N PHE A 13 2.27 -11.30 0.17
CA PHE A 13 1.81 -12.59 0.66
C PHE A 13 3.01 -13.38 1.21
N PRO A 14 3.44 -13.10 2.46
CA PRO A 14 4.49 -13.86 3.09
C PRO A 14 3.98 -15.24 3.55
N SER A 15 4.87 -16.22 3.59
CA SER A 15 4.56 -17.56 4.12
C SER A 15 4.32 -17.50 5.64
N PRO A 16 3.27 -18.14 6.18
CA PRO A 16 3.06 -18.24 7.63
C PRO A 16 3.86 -19.41 8.26
N ASP A 17 5.09 -19.67 7.80
CA ASP A 17 5.90 -20.78 8.29
C ASP A 17 6.32 -20.54 9.76
N ALA A 18 5.94 -21.45 10.66
CA ALA A 18 6.21 -21.37 12.08
C ALA A 18 7.72 -21.44 12.40
N THR A 19 8.54 -21.96 11.49
CA THR A 19 10.00 -21.97 11.62
C THR A 19 10.66 -20.66 11.22
N ALA A 20 9.90 -19.75 10.60
CA ALA A 20 10.35 -18.44 10.13
C ALA A 20 9.37 -17.33 10.54
N ALA A 21 8.76 -17.46 11.73
CA ALA A 21 7.74 -16.53 12.22
C ALA A 21 8.24 -15.08 12.29
N ASP A 22 9.47 -14.88 12.77
CA ASP A 22 10.09 -13.56 12.87
C ASP A 22 10.25 -12.92 11.49
N LEU A 23 10.79 -13.66 10.52
CA LEU A 23 10.88 -13.20 9.13
C LEU A 23 9.51 -12.81 8.57
N THR A 24 8.43 -13.56 8.84
CA THR A 24 7.09 -13.18 8.39
C THR A 24 6.64 -11.82 8.96
N LEU A 25 6.95 -11.55 10.23
CA LEU A 25 6.66 -10.26 10.86
C LEU A 25 7.51 -9.15 10.25
N GLU A 26 8.80 -9.40 10.02
CA GLU A 26 9.74 -8.44 9.40
C GLU A 26 9.31 -8.04 7.99
N LEU A 27 8.93 -9.02 7.15
CA LEU A 27 8.43 -8.76 5.81
C LEU A 27 7.16 -7.90 5.85
N SER A 28 6.31 -8.12 6.86
CA SER A 28 5.06 -7.38 7.04
C SER A 28 5.31 -5.93 7.49
N GLU A 29 6.28 -5.71 8.37
CA GLU A 29 6.71 -4.38 8.78
C GLU A 29 7.42 -3.65 7.63
N ALA A 30 8.30 -4.33 6.89
CA ALA A 30 8.95 -3.74 5.73
C ALA A 30 7.95 -3.30 4.65
N ALA A 31 6.85 -4.05 4.46
CA ALA A 31 5.76 -3.65 3.58
C ALA A 31 5.05 -2.38 4.06
N ASP A 32 4.84 -2.23 5.37
CA ASP A 32 4.26 -1.04 5.99
C ASP A 32 5.15 0.19 5.81
N VAL A 33 6.43 0.07 6.14
CA VAL A 33 7.42 1.14 5.99
C VAL A 33 7.54 1.56 4.54
N SER A 34 7.56 0.60 3.60
CA SER A 34 7.71 0.86 2.17
C SER A 34 6.43 1.39 1.49
N GLY A 35 5.35 1.61 2.25
CA GLY A 35 4.11 2.21 1.72
C GLY A 35 3.27 1.26 0.85
N LEU A 36 3.38 -0.06 1.04
CA LEU A 36 2.45 -1.01 0.42
C LEU A 36 1.09 -0.96 1.13
N ASP A 37 0.04 -1.35 0.41
CA ASP A 37 -1.34 -1.20 0.86
C ASP A 37 -1.83 -2.37 1.73
N LEU A 38 -1.23 -3.55 1.58
CA LEU A 38 -1.82 -4.80 2.05
C LEU A 38 -0.79 -5.88 2.42
N VAL A 39 -1.00 -6.55 3.55
CA VAL A 39 -0.34 -7.80 3.92
C VAL A 39 -1.41 -8.89 4.03
N THR A 40 -1.22 -10.01 3.32
CA THR A 40 -2.20 -11.10 3.33
C THR A 40 -1.59 -12.44 3.71
N ILE A 41 -2.35 -13.26 4.46
CA ILE A 41 -1.88 -14.56 4.97
C ILE A 41 -2.83 -15.68 4.54
N GLN A 42 -2.28 -16.78 4.03
CA GLN A 42 -3.05 -17.99 3.74
C GLN A 42 -3.55 -18.69 4.99
N ASP A 43 -4.80 -19.16 4.95
CA ASP A 43 -5.43 -19.90 6.04
C ASP A 43 -5.48 -21.40 5.73
N HIS A 44 -4.47 -22.12 6.23
CA HIS A 44 -4.41 -23.59 6.17
C HIS A 44 -4.21 -24.18 7.57
N PRO A 45 -5.24 -24.18 8.44
CA PRO A 45 -5.10 -24.62 9.84
C PRO A 45 -4.64 -26.07 10.01
N TYR A 46 -4.80 -26.90 8.99
CA TYR A 46 -4.36 -28.30 8.96
C TYR A 46 -2.89 -28.48 8.53
N GLN A 47 -2.18 -27.42 8.14
CA GLN A 47 -0.76 -27.49 7.82
C GLN A 47 0.07 -27.34 9.09
N ALA A 48 0.71 -28.43 9.53
CA ALA A 48 1.44 -28.48 10.79
C ALA A 48 2.62 -27.49 10.90
N LYS A 49 3.13 -26.99 9.76
CA LYS A 49 4.19 -25.99 9.72
C LYS A 49 3.67 -24.56 9.74
N HIS A 50 2.36 -24.33 9.59
CA HIS A 50 1.84 -22.98 9.53
C HIS A 50 1.44 -22.48 10.92
N LEU A 51 1.68 -21.19 11.15
CA LEU A 51 1.05 -20.44 12.22
C LEU A 51 -0.47 -20.33 11.98
N ASP A 52 -1.25 -20.15 13.04
CA ASP A 52 -2.66 -19.78 12.89
C ASP A 52 -2.76 -18.38 12.27
N ALA A 53 -3.43 -18.30 11.11
CA ALA A 53 -3.46 -17.08 10.31
C ALA A 53 -4.10 -15.88 11.06
N TRP A 54 -5.19 -16.09 11.81
CA TRP A 54 -5.83 -14.99 12.54
C TRP A 54 -4.99 -14.46 13.70
N THR A 55 -4.33 -15.37 14.42
CA THR A 55 -3.40 -15.00 15.49
C THR A 55 -2.22 -14.22 14.91
N LEU A 56 -1.64 -14.69 13.81
CA LEU A 56 -0.54 -14.02 13.12
C LEU A 56 -0.97 -12.63 12.60
N LEU A 57 -2.12 -12.51 11.94
CA LEU A 57 -2.64 -11.22 11.47
C LEU A 57 -2.87 -10.23 12.62
N SER A 58 -3.27 -10.71 13.80
CA SER A 58 -3.44 -9.85 14.98
C SER A 58 -2.10 -9.27 15.45
N VAL A 59 -1.03 -10.06 15.42
CA VAL A 59 0.33 -9.60 15.74
C VAL A 59 0.85 -8.64 14.67
N ILE A 60 0.66 -8.95 13.38
CA ILE A 60 1.05 -8.07 12.28
C ILE A 60 0.34 -6.71 12.42
N ALA A 61 -0.99 -6.71 12.61
CA ALA A 61 -1.75 -5.48 12.77
C ALA A 61 -1.30 -4.64 13.97
N ALA A 62 -0.91 -5.29 15.08
CA ALA A 62 -0.36 -4.59 16.25
C ALA A 62 1.06 -4.04 16.01
N ARG A 63 1.79 -4.62 15.05
CA ARG A 63 3.17 -4.25 14.72
C ARG A 63 3.27 -3.22 13.58
N THR A 64 2.20 -3.03 12.81
CA THR A 64 2.13 -2.09 11.68
C THR A 64 1.13 -0.96 11.91
N THR A 65 1.25 0.10 11.12
CA THR A 65 0.52 1.35 11.30
C THR A 65 -0.45 1.66 10.17
N SER A 66 -0.16 1.24 8.93
CA SER A 66 -0.88 1.66 7.73
C SER A 66 -1.37 0.53 6.84
N VAL A 67 -0.58 -0.54 6.67
CA VAL A 67 -0.99 -1.69 5.85
C VAL A 67 -2.30 -2.27 6.35
N ARG A 68 -3.17 -2.59 5.39
CA ARG A 68 -4.33 -3.44 5.66
C ARG A 68 -3.87 -4.87 5.81
N VAL A 69 -4.61 -5.65 6.59
CA VAL A 69 -4.36 -7.06 6.84
C VAL A 69 -5.55 -7.90 6.42
N ALA A 70 -5.30 -9.03 5.76
CA ALA A 70 -6.39 -9.89 5.30
C ALA A 70 -6.02 -11.37 5.23
N LEU A 71 -7.03 -12.23 5.37
CA LEU A 71 -6.88 -13.64 4.98
C LEU A 71 -6.89 -13.77 3.46
N ASN A 72 -6.10 -14.70 2.93
CA ASN A 72 -5.98 -14.95 1.48
C ASN A 72 -5.88 -16.45 1.17
N VAL A 73 -6.99 -17.19 1.12
CA VAL A 73 -8.31 -16.83 1.68
C VAL A 73 -8.60 -17.71 2.90
N GLY A 74 -9.51 -17.26 3.76
CA GLY A 74 -9.96 -17.98 4.94
C GLY A 74 -10.60 -19.33 4.62
N ASN A 75 -10.31 -20.34 5.44
CA ASN A 75 -10.88 -21.67 5.32
C ASN A 75 -12.24 -21.74 6.04
N LEU A 76 -13.32 -21.36 5.34
CA LEU A 76 -14.66 -21.29 5.95
C LEU A 76 -15.08 -22.57 6.70
N PRO A 77 -14.84 -23.80 6.19
CA PRO A 77 -15.21 -25.03 6.92
C PRO A 77 -14.64 -25.17 8.33
N LEU A 78 -13.56 -24.44 8.65
CA LEU A 78 -12.90 -24.44 9.97
C LEU A 78 -13.08 -23.12 10.73
N ARG A 79 -13.87 -22.17 10.21
CA ARG A 79 -14.08 -20.85 10.80
C ARG A 79 -15.59 -20.59 10.96
N PRO A 80 -16.20 -20.89 12.13
CA PRO A 80 -17.63 -20.64 12.35
C PRO A 80 -18.01 -19.17 12.04
N PRO A 81 -19.02 -18.89 11.20
CA PRO A 81 -19.23 -17.54 10.65
C PRO A 81 -19.46 -16.43 11.69
N VAL A 82 -20.18 -16.73 12.79
CA VAL A 82 -20.38 -15.76 13.88
C VAL A 82 -19.07 -15.42 14.57
N VAL A 83 -18.24 -16.42 14.83
CA VAL A 83 -16.92 -16.23 15.47
C VAL A 83 -16.01 -15.46 14.50
N LEU A 84 -15.98 -15.85 13.23
CA LEU A 84 -15.22 -15.17 12.19
C LEU A 84 -15.61 -13.69 12.07
N ALA A 85 -16.91 -13.39 11.99
CA ALA A 85 -17.42 -12.02 11.93
C ALA A 85 -16.96 -11.18 13.13
N ARG A 86 -17.05 -11.75 14.34
CA ARG A 86 -16.61 -11.07 15.57
C ARG A 86 -15.10 -10.87 15.60
N SER A 87 -14.31 -11.85 15.17
CA SER A 87 -12.85 -11.74 15.09
C SER A 87 -12.43 -10.63 14.14
N VAL A 88 -13.02 -10.58 12.93
CA VAL A 88 -12.77 -9.53 11.95
C VAL A 88 -13.13 -8.16 12.51
N ALA A 89 -14.35 -7.99 13.04
CA ALA A 89 -14.77 -6.70 13.58
C ALA A 89 -13.94 -6.26 14.79
N THR A 90 -13.49 -7.20 15.62
CA THR A 90 -12.62 -6.91 16.77
C THR A 90 -11.26 -6.42 16.29
N LEU A 91 -10.61 -7.18 15.40
CA LEU A 91 -9.30 -6.77 14.90
C LEU A 91 -9.38 -5.47 14.12
N ASP A 92 -10.45 -5.26 13.37
CA ASP A 92 -10.68 -4.03 12.61
C ASP A 92 -10.75 -2.80 13.52
N ARG A 93 -11.48 -2.91 14.63
CA ARG A 93 -11.53 -1.83 15.62
C ARG A 93 -10.21 -1.59 16.32
N LEU A 94 -9.45 -2.66 16.61
CA LEU A 94 -8.15 -2.55 17.27
C LEU A 94 -7.06 -2.00 16.34
N SER A 95 -7.17 -2.26 15.04
CA SER A 95 -6.23 -1.79 14.03
C SER A 95 -6.56 -0.41 13.46
N GLY A 96 -7.73 0.14 13.78
CA GLY A 96 -8.18 1.44 13.28
C GLY A 96 -8.78 1.40 11.88
N GLY A 97 -9.43 0.30 11.50
CA GLY A 97 -10.10 0.16 10.20
C GLY A 97 -9.22 -0.47 9.12
N ARG A 98 -8.34 -1.41 9.48
CA ARG A 98 -7.33 -1.98 8.56
C ARG A 98 -7.54 -3.45 8.22
N VAL A 99 -8.71 -4.04 8.44
CA VAL A 99 -8.91 -5.49 8.22
C VAL A 99 -9.84 -5.78 7.06
N GLU A 100 -9.47 -6.71 6.19
CA GLU A 100 -10.32 -7.21 5.10
C GLU A 100 -10.50 -8.73 5.21
N LEU A 101 -11.55 -9.29 4.59
CA LEU A 101 -11.86 -10.72 4.70
C LEU A 101 -11.83 -11.42 3.34
N GLY A 102 -10.71 -12.07 3.01
CA GLY A 102 -10.71 -13.11 1.99
C GLY A 102 -11.34 -14.39 2.53
N LEU A 103 -12.29 -14.98 1.79
CA LEU A 103 -13.02 -16.17 2.17
C LEU A 103 -13.15 -17.17 1.01
N GLY A 104 -13.04 -18.47 1.34
CA GLY A 104 -13.21 -19.55 0.37
C GLY A 104 -13.89 -20.77 0.97
N THR A 105 -14.37 -21.66 0.10
CA THR A 105 -15.08 -22.89 0.50
C THR A 105 -14.18 -23.98 1.10
N GLY A 106 -12.85 -23.77 1.10
CA GLY A 106 -11.86 -24.81 1.35
C GLY A 106 -11.55 -25.66 0.10
N ALA A 107 -10.33 -26.20 0.04
CA ALA A 107 -9.83 -26.98 -1.10
C ALA A 107 -9.41 -28.42 -0.73
N PHE A 108 -8.84 -28.61 0.46
CA PHE A 108 -8.22 -29.87 0.88
C PHE A 108 -9.13 -30.64 1.85
N TRP A 109 -10.19 -31.26 1.33
CA TRP A 109 -11.26 -31.84 2.15
C TRP A 109 -10.83 -32.95 3.11
N ASP A 110 -9.83 -33.77 2.76
CA ASP A 110 -9.34 -34.81 3.68
C ASP A 110 -8.70 -34.17 4.93
N ALA A 111 -7.88 -33.14 4.73
CA ALA A 111 -7.23 -32.41 5.81
C ALA A 111 -8.23 -31.56 6.62
N ILE A 112 -9.20 -30.93 5.96
CA ILE A 112 -10.30 -30.19 6.62
C ILE A 112 -11.10 -31.12 7.53
N VAL A 113 -11.47 -32.31 7.06
CA VAL A 113 -12.20 -33.30 7.87
C VAL A 113 -11.35 -33.78 9.04
N ALA A 114 -10.06 -34.05 8.82
CA ALA A 114 -9.15 -34.43 9.89
C ALA A 114 -9.01 -33.34 10.97
N ALA A 115 -9.14 -32.07 10.60
CA ALA A 115 -9.16 -30.93 11.50
C ALA A 115 -10.53 -30.63 12.13
N GLY A 116 -11.53 -31.50 11.93
CA GLY A 116 -12.87 -31.39 12.52
C GLY A 116 -13.91 -30.66 11.65
N GLY A 117 -13.58 -30.29 10.42
CA GLY A 117 -14.52 -29.71 9.47
C GLY A 117 -15.52 -30.74 8.93
N THR A 118 -16.71 -30.28 8.55
CA THR A 118 -17.71 -31.13 7.90
C THR A 118 -17.46 -31.20 6.40
N ARG A 119 -17.38 -32.40 5.82
CA ARG A 119 -17.25 -32.57 4.38
C ARG A 119 -18.55 -32.13 3.68
N LEU A 120 -18.41 -31.23 2.72
CA LEU A 120 -19.51 -30.77 1.87
C LEU A 120 -19.23 -31.14 0.41
N SER A 121 -20.27 -31.41 -0.36
CA SER A 121 -20.18 -31.45 -1.81
C SER A 121 -19.88 -30.05 -2.37
N PRO A 122 -19.42 -29.93 -3.63
CA PRO A 122 -19.21 -28.62 -4.25
C PRO A 122 -20.46 -27.72 -4.32
N GLY A 123 -21.67 -28.30 -4.31
CA GLY A 123 -22.92 -27.52 -4.26
C GLY A 123 -23.18 -26.97 -2.87
N GLU A 124 -23.16 -27.86 -1.87
CA GLU A 124 -23.34 -27.53 -0.46
C GLU A 124 -22.28 -26.55 0.04
N SER A 125 -21.04 -26.62 -0.44
CA SER A 125 -19.99 -25.69 -0.02
C SER A 125 -20.24 -24.25 -0.51
N ILE A 126 -20.87 -24.08 -1.67
CA ILE A 126 -21.28 -22.77 -2.22
C ILE A 126 -22.50 -22.24 -1.45
N GLU A 127 -23.45 -23.12 -1.10
CA GLU A 127 -24.61 -22.77 -0.27
C GLU A 127 -24.16 -22.36 1.13
N SER A 128 -23.26 -23.14 1.76
CA SER A 128 -22.64 -22.79 3.05
C SER A 128 -21.91 -21.45 3.00
N LEU A 129 -21.14 -21.16 1.95
CA LEU A 129 -20.48 -19.85 1.79
C LEU A 129 -21.49 -18.72 1.64
N THR A 130 -22.58 -18.93 0.90
CA THR A 130 -23.66 -17.95 0.73
C THR A 130 -24.27 -17.60 2.09
N GLU A 131 -24.66 -18.61 2.87
CA GLU A 131 -25.22 -18.43 4.21
C GLU A 131 -24.22 -17.79 5.18
N ALA A 132 -22.92 -18.13 5.07
CA ALA A 132 -21.87 -17.55 5.90
C ALA A 132 -21.73 -16.04 5.66
N ILE A 133 -21.74 -15.59 4.40
CA ILE A 133 -21.69 -14.16 4.06
C ILE A 133 -22.90 -13.42 4.64
N GLU A 134 -24.10 -14.02 4.56
CA GLU A 134 -25.31 -13.45 5.15
C GLU A 134 -25.19 -13.32 6.68
N VAL A 135 -24.70 -14.36 7.37
CA VAL A 135 -24.44 -14.31 8.82
C VAL A 135 -23.42 -13.23 9.16
N ILE A 136 -22.31 -13.17 8.43
CA ILE A 136 -21.22 -12.23 8.69
C ILE A 136 -21.72 -10.78 8.56
N ARG A 137 -22.37 -10.44 7.44
CA ARG A 137 -22.94 -9.11 7.22
C ARG A 137 -24.02 -8.77 8.25
N ALA A 138 -24.85 -9.74 8.65
CA ALA A 138 -25.87 -9.53 9.68
C ALA A 138 -25.25 -9.26 11.07
N VAL A 139 -24.15 -9.91 11.42
CA VAL A 139 -23.41 -9.64 12.66
C VAL A 139 -22.78 -8.25 12.62
N TRP A 140 -22.23 -7.81 11.48
CA TRP A 140 -21.61 -6.49 11.32
C TRP A 140 -22.59 -5.32 11.24
N ALA A 141 -23.89 -5.57 11.07
CA ALA A 141 -24.91 -4.51 11.05
C ALA A 141 -24.90 -3.62 12.32
N GLY A 142 -24.36 -4.13 13.43
CA GLY A 142 -24.03 -3.32 14.60
C GLY A 142 -25.19 -2.98 15.52
N ASP A 143 -24.92 -2.04 16.43
CA ASP A 143 -25.86 -1.63 17.47
C ASP A 143 -27.11 -0.96 16.87
N GLY A 144 -28.28 -1.35 17.35
CA GLY A 144 -29.58 -0.84 16.86
C GLY A 144 -30.18 -1.63 15.70
N ALA A 145 -29.44 -2.55 15.08
CA ALA A 145 -30.02 -3.50 14.13
C ALA A 145 -30.86 -4.57 14.87
N PRO A 146 -31.89 -5.14 14.21
CA PRO A 146 -32.62 -6.29 14.75
C PRO A 146 -31.69 -7.46 15.07
N SER A 147 -32.13 -8.35 15.97
CA SER A 147 -31.40 -9.59 16.22
C SER A 147 -31.17 -10.37 14.91
N VAL A 148 -29.97 -10.89 14.73
CA VAL A 148 -29.59 -11.70 13.57
C VAL A 148 -30.54 -12.89 13.45
N ARG A 149 -31.07 -13.06 12.23
CA ARG A 149 -31.95 -14.16 11.87
C ARG A 149 -31.56 -14.71 10.50
N VAL A 150 -30.72 -15.74 10.50
CA VAL A 150 -30.35 -16.56 9.34
C VAL A 150 -30.76 -18.00 9.66
N GLU A 151 -31.67 -18.56 8.88
CA GLU A 151 -32.17 -19.94 9.03
C GLU A 151 -31.66 -20.82 7.88
N GLY A 152 -30.35 -20.76 7.65
CA GLY A 152 -29.66 -21.56 6.65
C GLY A 152 -29.58 -23.05 7.02
N GLN A 153 -29.34 -23.90 6.01
CA GLN A 153 -29.14 -25.33 6.18
C GLN A 153 -27.78 -25.66 6.81
N HIS A 154 -26.76 -24.86 6.53
CA HIS A 154 -25.40 -25.02 7.04
C HIS A 154 -25.10 -24.08 8.20
N HIS A 155 -25.67 -22.87 8.18
CA HIS A 155 -25.50 -21.86 9.23
C HIS A 155 -26.83 -21.32 9.72
N ARG A 156 -27.19 -21.70 10.96
CA ARG A 156 -28.41 -21.26 11.63
C ARG A 156 -28.09 -20.36 12.82
N VAL A 157 -28.51 -19.09 12.74
CA VAL A 157 -28.34 -18.07 13.78
C VAL A 157 -29.67 -17.35 13.97
N VAL A 158 -30.30 -17.52 15.13
CA VAL A 158 -31.62 -16.92 15.41
C VAL A 158 -31.59 -16.26 16.79
N GLY A 159 -31.84 -14.96 16.83
CA GLY A 159 -31.94 -14.19 18.08
C GLY A 159 -30.61 -13.71 18.64
N LEU A 160 -29.51 -13.82 17.89
CA LEU A 160 -28.21 -13.27 18.28
C LEU A 160 -28.25 -11.74 18.16
N HIS A 161 -27.81 -11.02 19.19
CA HIS A 161 -27.61 -9.58 19.06
C HIS A 161 -26.41 -9.29 18.13
N PRO A 162 -26.58 -8.46 17.10
CA PRO A 162 -25.48 -8.08 16.21
C PRO A 162 -24.39 -7.34 17.00
N GLY A 163 -23.17 -7.36 16.46
CA GLY A 163 -22.06 -6.57 16.96
C GLY A 163 -20.88 -7.35 17.57
N PRO A 164 -19.76 -6.66 17.82
CA PRO A 164 -19.54 -5.25 17.48
C PRO A 164 -19.49 -5.05 15.95
N ALA A 165 -19.96 -3.89 15.48
CA ALA A 165 -19.71 -3.49 14.09
C ALA A 165 -18.21 -3.18 13.90
N PRO A 166 -17.63 -3.49 12.74
CA PRO A 166 -16.28 -3.09 12.39
C PRO A 166 -16.14 -1.55 12.39
N ALA A 167 -14.91 -1.05 12.47
CA ALA A 167 -14.61 0.38 12.44
C ALA A 167 -14.79 0.97 11.03
N HIS A 168 -14.64 0.16 9.99
CA HIS A 168 -14.93 0.54 8.61
C HIS A 168 -15.78 -0.53 7.89
N PRO A 169 -16.31 -0.24 6.68
CA PRO A 169 -17.01 -1.23 5.86
C PRO A 169 -16.06 -2.30 5.29
N VAL A 170 -15.72 -3.30 6.11
CA VAL A 170 -14.86 -4.44 5.73
C VAL A 170 -15.38 -5.12 4.46
N GLU A 171 -14.50 -5.29 3.48
CA GLU A 171 -14.76 -5.99 2.23
C GLU A 171 -14.66 -7.51 2.38
N ILE A 172 -15.52 -8.23 1.68
CA ILE A 172 -15.46 -9.69 1.54
C ILE A 172 -14.94 -10.06 0.16
N TRP A 173 -13.75 -10.66 0.10
CA TRP A 173 -13.11 -11.11 -1.14
C TRP A 173 -13.23 -12.62 -1.33
N ILE A 174 -13.60 -13.06 -2.54
CA ILE A 174 -13.81 -14.49 -2.80
C ILE A 174 -12.76 -15.03 -3.78
N GLY A 175 -12.07 -16.09 -3.35
CA GLY A 175 -11.24 -16.91 -4.21
C GLY A 175 -12.09 -17.84 -5.07
N ALA A 176 -12.43 -17.41 -6.29
CA ALA A 176 -13.35 -18.12 -7.18
C ALA A 176 -12.72 -18.45 -8.54
N TYR A 177 -12.98 -19.66 -9.04
CA TYR A 177 -12.47 -20.12 -10.34
C TYR A 177 -13.53 -20.73 -11.25
N LYS A 178 -14.55 -21.39 -10.69
CA LYS A 178 -15.57 -22.10 -11.47
C LYS A 178 -16.85 -21.25 -11.62
N PRO A 179 -17.65 -21.43 -12.70
CA PRO A 179 -18.76 -20.55 -13.01
C PRO A 179 -19.74 -20.29 -11.85
N ARG A 180 -20.14 -21.31 -11.10
CA ARG A 180 -21.03 -21.15 -9.93
C ARG A 180 -20.44 -20.24 -8.85
N MET A 181 -19.14 -20.34 -8.59
CA MET A 181 -18.44 -19.47 -7.63
C MET A 181 -18.28 -18.06 -8.17
N LEU A 182 -17.97 -17.89 -9.46
CA LEU A 182 -17.89 -16.57 -10.10
C LEU A 182 -19.26 -15.85 -10.08
N HIS A 183 -20.35 -16.58 -10.27
CA HIS A 183 -21.69 -16.05 -10.11
C HIS A 183 -22.01 -15.62 -8.67
N LEU A 184 -21.54 -16.38 -7.66
CA LEU A 184 -21.65 -15.99 -6.26
C LEU A 184 -20.85 -14.70 -5.99
N THR A 185 -19.63 -14.62 -6.49
CA THR A 185 -18.77 -13.43 -6.39
C THR A 185 -19.47 -12.18 -6.92
N GLY A 186 -20.04 -12.24 -8.14
CA GLY A 186 -20.80 -11.12 -8.71
C GLY A 186 -21.99 -10.68 -7.85
N ARG A 187 -22.67 -11.63 -7.21
CA ARG A 187 -23.86 -11.36 -6.41
C ARG A 187 -23.57 -10.78 -5.02
N LEU A 188 -22.52 -11.25 -4.35
CA LEU A 188 -22.36 -11.06 -2.90
C LEU A 188 -21.00 -10.51 -2.43
N ALA A 189 -19.95 -10.66 -3.24
CA ALA A 189 -18.60 -10.28 -2.84
C ALA A 189 -18.32 -8.80 -3.15
N ASP A 190 -17.37 -8.24 -2.42
CA ASP A 190 -16.82 -6.90 -2.65
C ASP A 190 -15.50 -6.98 -3.43
N GLY A 191 -14.89 -8.18 -3.52
CA GLY A 191 -13.71 -8.43 -4.34
C GLY A 191 -13.62 -9.86 -4.89
N TRP A 192 -12.92 -10.01 -6.02
CA TRP A 192 -12.51 -11.29 -6.59
C TRP A 192 -11.00 -11.46 -6.45
N LEU A 193 -10.55 -12.56 -5.84
CA LEU A 193 -9.14 -12.82 -5.51
C LEU A 193 -8.66 -14.18 -6.07
N PRO A 194 -8.47 -14.31 -7.39
CA PRO A 194 -7.79 -15.45 -8.00
C PRO A 194 -6.27 -15.42 -7.75
N SER A 195 -5.63 -16.58 -7.92
CA SER A 195 -4.17 -16.67 -8.03
C SER A 195 -3.76 -17.05 -9.45
N MET A 196 -2.69 -16.42 -9.95
CA MET A 196 -2.17 -16.59 -11.30
C MET A 196 -1.90 -18.06 -11.66
N GLY A 197 -1.36 -18.85 -10.73
CA GLY A 197 -1.13 -20.29 -10.96
C GLY A 197 -2.40 -21.15 -11.12
N TYR A 198 -3.58 -20.60 -10.87
CA TYR A 198 -4.87 -21.28 -11.07
C TYR A 198 -5.76 -20.62 -12.13
N ALA A 199 -5.53 -19.33 -12.39
CA ALA A 199 -6.20 -18.55 -13.42
C ALA A 199 -5.15 -17.72 -14.15
N GLU A 200 -4.60 -18.25 -15.24
CA GLU A 200 -3.62 -17.54 -16.07
C GLU A 200 -4.23 -16.24 -16.65
N PRO A 201 -3.40 -15.23 -16.97
CA PRO A 201 -3.87 -13.95 -17.54
C PRO A 201 -4.90 -14.07 -18.67
N SER A 202 -4.71 -15.05 -19.57
CA SER A 202 -5.59 -15.28 -20.72
C SER A 202 -7.01 -15.75 -20.35
N ALA A 203 -7.22 -16.28 -19.15
CA ALA A 203 -8.52 -16.72 -18.66
C ALA A 203 -9.30 -15.60 -17.95
N LEU A 204 -8.62 -14.52 -17.51
CA LEU A 204 -9.23 -13.48 -16.67
C LEU A 204 -10.42 -12.80 -17.37
N ARG A 205 -10.34 -12.60 -18.68
CA ARG A 205 -11.39 -11.92 -19.46
C ARG A 205 -12.74 -12.62 -19.37
N GLU A 206 -12.78 -13.93 -19.58
CA GLU A 206 -14.02 -14.73 -19.52
C GLU A 206 -14.56 -14.80 -18.08
N MET A 207 -13.66 -14.91 -17.10
CA MET A 207 -14.02 -14.96 -15.68
C MET A 207 -14.61 -13.63 -15.21
N ASN A 208 -14.01 -12.51 -15.61
CA ASN A 208 -14.52 -11.16 -15.40
C ASN A 208 -15.92 -10.99 -15.97
N GLN A 209 -16.14 -11.39 -17.23
CA GLN A 209 -17.47 -11.33 -17.86
C GLN A 209 -18.52 -12.11 -17.05
N THR A 210 -18.15 -13.28 -16.54
CA THR A 210 -19.05 -14.10 -15.71
C THR A 210 -19.44 -13.40 -14.40
N ILE A 211 -18.48 -12.72 -13.75
CA ILE A 211 -18.70 -11.95 -12.53
C ILE A 211 -19.58 -10.73 -12.82
N ASP A 212 -19.24 -9.97 -13.86
CA ASP A 212 -19.96 -8.78 -14.30
C ASP A 212 -21.42 -9.09 -14.61
N ASP A 213 -21.68 -10.14 -15.36
CA ASP A 213 -23.05 -10.55 -15.71
C ASP A 213 -23.84 -10.97 -14.48
N ALA A 214 -23.18 -11.62 -13.51
CA ALA A 214 -23.82 -11.97 -12.25
C ALA A 214 -24.11 -10.74 -11.38
N ALA A 215 -23.21 -9.76 -11.35
CA ALA A 215 -23.40 -8.49 -10.65
C ALA A 215 -24.59 -7.72 -11.25
N ARG A 216 -24.64 -7.55 -12.58
CA ARG A 216 -25.75 -6.90 -13.28
C ARG A 216 -27.08 -7.61 -13.04
N LYS A 217 -27.11 -8.94 -13.11
CA LYS A 217 -28.32 -9.75 -12.80
C LYS A 217 -28.78 -9.58 -11.35
N ALA A 218 -27.86 -9.28 -10.43
CA ALA A 218 -28.15 -8.98 -9.04
C ALA A 218 -28.51 -7.50 -8.78
N GLY A 219 -28.51 -6.65 -9.81
CA GLY A 219 -28.74 -5.21 -9.68
C GLY A 219 -27.56 -4.45 -9.08
N ARG A 220 -26.34 -5.02 -9.13
CA ARG A 220 -25.10 -4.38 -8.65
C ARG A 220 -24.30 -3.84 -9.83
N ASP A 221 -23.57 -2.76 -9.58
CA ASP A 221 -22.54 -2.28 -10.49
C ASP A 221 -21.33 -3.24 -10.46
N PRO A 222 -20.87 -3.78 -11.61
CA PRO A 222 -19.62 -4.55 -11.65
C PRO A 222 -18.40 -3.83 -11.08
N ALA A 223 -18.36 -2.50 -11.15
CA ALA A 223 -17.31 -1.68 -10.54
C ALA A 223 -17.41 -1.63 -9.01
N ALA A 224 -18.49 -2.10 -8.39
CA ALA A 224 -18.55 -2.26 -6.93
C ALA A 224 -17.78 -3.50 -6.44
N ILE A 225 -17.14 -4.25 -7.34
CA ILE A 225 -16.41 -5.47 -7.02
C ILE A 225 -14.96 -5.26 -7.44
N ARG A 226 -14.03 -5.21 -6.48
CA ARG A 226 -12.60 -5.10 -6.75
C ARG A 226 -12.07 -6.34 -7.47
N ARG A 227 -11.04 -6.16 -8.29
CA ARG A 227 -10.33 -7.25 -8.98
C ARG A 227 -8.93 -7.34 -8.40
N LEU A 228 -8.71 -8.33 -7.54
CA LEU A 228 -7.43 -8.60 -6.90
C LEU A 228 -6.74 -9.76 -7.62
N TYR A 229 -5.42 -9.89 -7.47
CA TYR A 229 -4.70 -10.97 -8.11
C TYR A 229 -3.43 -11.34 -7.34
N ASN A 230 -3.33 -12.61 -6.91
CA ASN A 230 -2.08 -13.15 -6.41
C ASN A 230 -1.17 -13.45 -7.61
N ILE A 231 -0.11 -12.67 -7.76
CA ILE A 231 0.83 -12.79 -8.88
C ILE A 231 1.90 -13.84 -8.58
N THR A 232 2.62 -14.29 -9.61
CA THR A 232 3.82 -15.11 -9.41
C THR A 232 5.04 -14.20 -9.15
N PRO A 233 6.14 -14.73 -8.58
CA PRO A 233 7.37 -13.96 -8.45
C PRO A 233 7.84 -13.43 -9.82
N ARG A 234 8.43 -12.24 -9.81
CA ARG A 234 9.13 -11.62 -10.96
C ARG A 234 8.25 -11.22 -12.15
N VAL A 235 6.94 -11.06 -11.97
CA VAL A 235 6.11 -10.36 -12.97
C VAL A 235 6.56 -8.89 -13.06
N GLY A 236 6.82 -8.40 -14.28
CA GLY A 236 7.29 -7.03 -14.54
C GLY A 236 6.17 -5.99 -14.52
N ALA A 237 6.54 -4.72 -14.38
CA ALA A 237 5.59 -3.61 -14.28
C ALA A 237 4.71 -3.46 -15.53
N GLU A 238 5.26 -3.67 -16.73
CA GLU A 238 4.53 -3.56 -17.99
C GLU A 238 3.39 -4.58 -18.07
N GLN A 239 3.66 -5.82 -17.64
CA GLN A 239 2.64 -6.87 -17.63
C GLN A 239 1.55 -6.59 -16.59
N LEU A 240 1.90 -6.06 -15.41
CA LEU A 240 0.91 -5.67 -14.41
C LEU A 240 0.06 -4.48 -14.88
N ALA A 241 0.67 -3.51 -15.57
CA ALA A 241 -0.05 -2.40 -16.18
C ALA A 241 -1.02 -2.87 -17.26
N GLU A 242 -0.62 -3.81 -18.11
CA GLU A 242 -1.50 -4.46 -19.09
C GLU A 242 -2.68 -5.17 -18.41
N LEU A 243 -2.43 -5.95 -17.35
CA LEU A 243 -3.49 -6.60 -16.57
C LEU A 243 -4.47 -5.59 -15.95
N ALA A 244 -3.98 -4.43 -15.51
CA ALA A 244 -4.82 -3.39 -14.97
C ALA A 244 -5.71 -2.74 -16.04
N LEU A 245 -5.11 -2.39 -17.18
CA LEU A 245 -5.77 -1.65 -18.26
C LEU A 245 -6.69 -2.53 -19.11
N GLU A 246 -6.34 -3.79 -19.31
CA GLU A 246 -7.06 -4.72 -20.19
C GLU A 246 -7.97 -5.69 -19.45
N GLU A 247 -7.58 -6.13 -18.26
CA GLU A 247 -8.33 -7.11 -17.47
C GLU A 247 -8.96 -6.51 -16.20
N GLY A 248 -8.74 -5.22 -15.95
CA GLY A 248 -9.35 -4.48 -14.83
C GLY A 248 -8.80 -4.85 -13.46
N MET A 249 -7.66 -5.56 -13.41
CA MET A 249 -6.99 -5.90 -12.14
C MET A 249 -6.51 -4.62 -11.45
N SER A 250 -6.86 -4.45 -10.19
CA SER A 250 -6.58 -3.23 -9.42
C SER A 250 -5.84 -3.49 -8.12
N THR A 251 -5.73 -4.74 -7.68
CA THR A 251 -4.89 -5.10 -6.53
C THR A 251 -3.94 -6.22 -6.90
N PHE A 252 -2.64 -6.01 -6.76
CA PHE A 252 -1.61 -7.00 -7.05
C PHE A 252 -0.93 -7.44 -5.75
N ILE A 253 -0.94 -8.75 -5.49
CA ILE A 253 -0.41 -9.31 -4.25
C ILE A 253 0.76 -10.23 -4.60
N ALA A 254 1.97 -9.83 -4.21
CA ALA A 254 3.20 -10.52 -4.54
C ALA A 254 3.58 -11.53 -3.44
N PRO A 255 3.90 -12.80 -3.78
CA PRO A 255 4.56 -13.69 -2.83
C PRO A 255 5.98 -13.18 -2.57
N VAL A 256 6.35 -13.10 -1.30
CA VAL A 256 7.66 -12.61 -0.85
C VAL A 256 8.31 -13.57 0.13
N SER A 257 9.63 -13.67 0.07
CA SER A 257 10.43 -14.54 0.94
C SER A 257 11.65 -13.86 1.55
N SER A 258 11.89 -12.61 1.18
CA SER A 258 13.04 -11.82 1.62
C SER A 258 12.69 -10.32 1.62
N LEU A 259 13.42 -9.53 2.40
CA LEU A 259 13.27 -8.07 2.42
C LEU A 259 13.58 -7.45 1.05
N THR A 260 14.51 -8.05 0.29
CA THR A 260 14.79 -7.65 -1.09
C THR A 260 13.58 -7.82 -2.01
N ASP A 261 12.77 -8.87 -1.82
CA ASP A 261 11.52 -9.03 -2.60
C ASP A 261 10.53 -7.91 -2.31
N VAL A 262 10.39 -7.53 -1.03
CA VAL A 262 9.49 -6.46 -0.58
C VAL A 262 9.97 -5.12 -1.13
N HIS A 263 11.25 -4.79 -0.95
CA HIS A 263 11.84 -3.53 -1.43
C HIS A 263 11.70 -3.39 -2.95
N ARG A 264 12.08 -4.41 -3.72
CA ARG A 264 11.93 -4.40 -5.18
C ARG A 264 10.48 -4.18 -5.60
N PHE A 265 9.54 -4.85 -4.94
CA PHE A 265 8.13 -4.71 -5.28
C PHE A 265 7.59 -3.32 -4.96
N ALA A 266 7.95 -2.75 -3.81
CA ALA A 266 7.47 -1.46 -3.33
C ALA A 266 8.14 -0.26 -4.01
N SER A 267 9.46 -0.31 -4.22
CA SER A 267 10.26 0.82 -4.72
C SER A 267 10.39 0.85 -6.23
N GLU A 268 10.33 -0.31 -6.90
CA GLU A 268 10.52 -0.39 -8.35
C GLU A 268 9.21 -0.74 -9.07
N VAL A 269 8.57 -1.85 -8.70
CA VAL A 269 7.46 -2.40 -9.48
C VAL A 269 6.18 -1.58 -9.27
N ALA A 270 5.74 -1.37 -8.04
CA ALA A 270 4.48 -0.67 -7.76
C ALA A 270 4.44 0.77 -8.33
N PRO A 271 5.47 1.62 -8.16
CA PRO A 271 5.48 2.97 -8.73
C PRO A 271 5.45 2.95 -10.26
N ALA A 272 6.25 2.08 -10.89
CA ALA A 272 6.28 1.95 -12.35
C ALA A 272 4.92 1.52 -12.92
N VAL A 273 4.20 0.61 -12.26
CA VAL A 273 2.83 0.23 -12.67
C VAL A 273 1.88 1.42 -12.56
N ARG A 274 1.96 2.19 -11.46
CA ARG A 274 1.12 3.39 -11.27
C ARG A 274 1.35 4.41 -12.39
N GLU A 275 2.61 4.70 -12.72
CA GLU A 275 2.99 5.61 -13.80
C GLU A 275 2.45 5.13 -15.16
N LEU A 276 2.73 3.88 -15.54
CA LEU A 276 2.30 3.32 -16.83
C LEU A 276 0.77 3.32 -17.00
N VAL A 277 0.02 2.99 -15.94
CA VAL A 277 -1.44 2.97 -15.97
C VAL A 277 -1.99 4.40 -16.03
N GLN A 278 -1.42 5.34 -15.27
CA GLN A 278 -1.85 6.72 -15.28
C GLN A 278 -1.60 7.39 -16.63
N ASP A 279 -0.41 7.21 -17.21
CA ASP A 279 -0.05 7.70 -18.54
C ASP A 279 -1.00 7.18 -19.64
N GLU A 280 -1.39 5.91 -19.56
CA GLU A 280 -2.36 5.35 -20.50
C GLU A 280 -3.78 5.90 -20.27
N ARG A 281 -4.22 6.04 -19.02
CA ARG A 281 -5.52 6.63 -18.69
C ARG A 281 -5.61 8.08 -19.19
N ASP A 282 -4.57 8.87 -18.99
CA ASP A 282 -4.49 10.26 -19.45
C ASP A 282 -4.46 10.35 -20.97
N ARG A 283 -3.69 9.47 -21.65
CA ARG A 283 -3.71 9.38 -23.12
C ARG A 283 -5.09 9.02 -23.66
N ARG A 284 -5.81 8.08 -23.02
CA ARG A 284 -7.18 7.71 -23.40
C ARG A 284 -8.19 8.84 -23.15
N ALA A 285 -8.00 9.62 -22.08
CA ALA A 285 -8.84 10.77 -21.78
C ALA A 285 -8.60 11.96 -22.73
N ALA A 286 -7.36 12.17 -23.17
CA ALA A 286 -6.98 13.22 -24.11
C ALA A 286 -7.32 12.88 -25.57
N ALA A 287 -7.60 11.61 -25.89
CA ALA A 287 -7.99 11.20 -27.24
C ALA A 287 -9.32 11.86 -27.65
N PRO A 288 -9.38 12.55 -28.80
CA PRO A 288 -10.62 13.18 -29.24
C PRO A 288 -11.70 12.13 -29.41
N SER A 289 -12.86 12.34 -28.76
CA SER A 289 -14.03 11.49 -28.98
C SER A 289 -14.34 11.42 -30.48
N PRO A 290 -14.64 10.24 -31.06
CA PRO A 290 -15.00 10.16 -32.47
C PRO A 290 -16.22 11.05 -32.69
N SER A 291 -16.00 12.15 -33.41
CA SER A 291 -17.02 13.15 -33.68
C SER A 291 -18.22 12.49 -34.34
N SER A 292 -19.39 12.61 -33.72
CA SER A 292 -20.66 12.38 -34.40
C SER A 292 -20.74 13.33 -35.60
N SER A 293 -20.58 12.77 -36.79
CA SER A 293 -20.66 13.48 -38.06
C SER A 293 -22.09 13.99 -38.27
N SER A 294 -22.30 15.28 -38.02
CA SER A 294 -23.42 16.01 -38.61
C SER A 294 -22.95 16.61 -39.94
N PRO A 295 -23.69 16.46 -41.06
CA PRO A 295 -23.23 16.91 -42.36
C PRO A 295 -23.28 18.44 -42.45
N SER A 296 -22.14 19.05 -42.80
CA SER A 296 -22.02 20.47 -43.11
C SER A 296 -22.55 20.76 -44.52
N SER A 297 -23.27 21.87 -44.65
CA SER A 297 -23.51 22.54 -45.94
C SER A 297 -22.53 23.70 -46.10
N PRO A 298 -22.07 24.01 -47.32
CA PRO A 298 -20.95 24.91 -47.56
C PRO A 298 -21.42 26.35 -47.77
N GLU A 299 -20.56 27.33 -47.43
CA GLU A 299 -20.29 28.52 -48.26
C GLU A 299 -19.32 29.51 -47.58
N GLY A 300 -18.36 30.03 -48.36
CA GLY A 300 -17.89 31.42 -48.24
C GLY A 300 -16.54 31.71 -47.55
N SER A 301 -15.44 31.54 -48.29
CA SER A 301 -14.22 32.39 -48.16
C SER A 301 -14.54 33.84 -48.63
N PRO A 302 -13.80 34.91 -48.26
CA PRO A 302 -12.33 34.98 -48.41
C PRO A 302 -11.50 35.90 -47.48
N ASP A 303 -10.20 35.55 -47.40
CA ASP A 303 -9.00 36.42 -47.53
C ASP A 303 -8.70 37.51 -46.48
N GLN A 304 -7.51 37.43 -45.84
CA GLN A 304 -6.38 38.34 -46.15
C GLN A 304 -5.17 38.22 -45.20
N SER A 305 -4.02 38.03 -45.86
CA SER A 305 -2.71 38.65 -45.61
C SER A 305 -1.82 38.23 -44.43
N ALA A 306 -0.61 37.80 -44.83
CA ALA A 306 0.60 37.62 -44.05
C ALA A 306 1.38 38.93 -43.90
N VAL A 307 2.17 39.08 -42.83
CA VAL A 307 3.44 39.84 -42.87
C VAL A 307 4.50 39.19 -41.97
N SER A 308 5.72 39.22 -42.50
CA SER A 308 6.96 38.55 -42.10
C SER A 308 7.77 39.27 -41.01
N ALA A 309 8.74 38.52 -40.47
CA ALA A 309 9.73 38.84 -39.45
C ALA A 309 10.83 39.85 -39.87
N VAL A 310 11.54 40.43 -38.88
CA VAL A 310 12.98 40.80 -38.91
C VAL A 310 13.57 40.77 -37.47
N PRO A 311 14.83 40.33 -37.24
CA PRO A 311 15.46 40.14 -35.93
C PRO A 311 16.44 41.27 -35.53
N VAL A 312 16.94 41.23 -34.29
CA VAL A 312 18.10 42.05 -33.84
C VAL A 312 19.10 41.17 -33.09
N ARG A 313 20.38 41.33 -33.44
CA ARG A 313 21.59 40.75 -32.84
C ARG A 313 22.42 41.84 -32.17
N GLY A 314 23.25 41.39 -31.21
CA GLY A 314 24.55 41.97 -30.84
C GLY A 314 24.60 42.45 -29.39
N ASP A 315 25.68 42.31 -28.61
CA ASP A 315 26.96 41.59 -28.62
C ASP A 315 27.57 41.87 -27.22
N GLY A 316 28.49 41.03 -26.70
CA GLY A 316 29.48 41.48 -25.70
C GLY A 316 29.77 40.55 -24.51
N GLU A 317 30.94 39.92 -24.56
CA GLU A 317 31.63 39.07 -23.57
C GLU A 317 31.94 39.76 -22.21
N ALA A 318 32.07 38.97 -21.13
CA ALA A 318 33.37 38.62 -20.53
C ALA A 318 33.26 37.80 -19.22
N THR A 319 33.97 36.68 -19.27
CA THR A 319 34.59 35.79 -18.27
C THR A 319 34.72 36.21 -16.78
N SER A 320 34.46 35.25 -15.88
CA SER A 320 35.35 34.92 -14.77
C SER A 320 35.10 33.49 -14.26
N ARG A 321 36.14 32.65 -14.32
CA ARG A 321 36.24 31.34 -13.64
C ARG A 321 36.73 31.59 -12.22
N HIS A 322 36.20 30.88 -11.23
CA HIS A 322 36.96 30.42 -10.06
C HIS A 322 36.47 29.03 -9.62
N THR A 323 37.44 28.20 -9.28
CA THR A 323 37.49 26.74 -9.10
C THR A 323 36.98 26.32 -7.70
N PRO A 324 36.49 25.07 -7.50
CA PRO A 324 35.87 24.64 -6.24
C PRO A 324 36.91 24.30 -5.18
N ALA A 325 36.54 24.50 -3.91
CA ALA A 325 37.37 24.17 -2.75
C ALA A 325 37.05 22.76 -2.22
N SER A 326 38.07 21.90 -2.36
CA SER A 326 38.50 20.78 -1.51
C SER A 326 37.46 19.91 -0.79
N GLU A 327 37.25 18.74 -1.37
CA GLU A 327 37.41 17.40 -0.76
C GLU A 327 37.82 17.37 0.72
N THR A 328 36.90 16.96 1.58
CA THR A 328 37.22 16.26 2.84
C THR A 328 37.19 14.76 2.59
N GLU A 329 38.39 14.20 2.75
CA GLU A 329 38.80 12.80 2.82
C GLU A 329 37.70 11.77 3.09
N GLY A 330 37.57 10.84 2.13
CA GLY A 330 36.74 9.66 2.24
C GLY A 330 37.22 8.72 3.34
N VAL A 331 36.29 8.37 4.23
CA VAL A 331 36.34 7.10 4.94
C VAL A 331 36.17 6.00 3.89
N ALA A 332 37.14 5.09 3.80
CA ALA A 332 37.16 4.02 2.82
C ALA A 332 35.84 3.22 2.82
N ALA A 333 35.18 3.15 1.66
CA ALA A 333 34.05 2.26 1.42
C ALA A 333 34.52 0.81 1.62
N GLN A 334 34.26 0.25 2.80
CA GLN A 334 34.32 -1.19 3.00
C GLN A 334 33.09 -1.78 2.31
N ALA A 335 33.30 -2.80 1.47
CA ALA A 335 32.21 -3.56 0.90
C ALA A 335 31.56 -4.38 2.02
N HIS A 336 30.48 -3.85 2.60
CA HIS A 336 29.65 -4.56 3.56
C HIS A 336 28.84 -5.64 2.84
N SER A 337 28.74 -6.84 3.44
CA SER A 337 27.89 -7.90 2.94
C SER A 337 27.10 -8.47 4.12
N GLY A 338 25.77 -8.35 4.10
CA GLY A 338 24.90 -8.82 5.18
C GLY A 338 23.97 -7.74 5.69
N ALA A 339 23.59 -7.83 6.98
CA ALA A 339 22.64 -6.93 7.62
C ALA A 339 23.12 -5.47 7.67
N GLY A 340 24.42 -5.23 7.89
CA GLY A 340 24.96 -3.86 7.90
C GLY A 340 24.85 -3.17 6.53
N ALA A 341 25.04 -3.91 5.44
CA ALA A 341 24.85 -3.39 4.09
C ALA A 341 23.38 -3.00 3.82
N HIS A 342 22.44 -3.79 4.35
CA HIS A 342 21.01 -3.49 4.22
C HIS A 342 20.60 -2.25 5.03
N LEU A 343 21.16 -2.06 6.23
CA LEU A 343 20.95 -0.82 6.99
C LEU A 343 21.39 0.40 6.18
N VAL A 344 22.61 0.36 5.62
CA VAL A 344 23.15 1.42 4.76
C VAL A 344 22.26 1.66 3.54
N GLU A 345 21.75 0.60 2.90
CA GLU A 345 20.83 0.71 1.76
C GLU A 345 19.51 1.41 2.14
N VAL A 346 18.92 1.06 3.29
CA VAL A 346 17.72 1.74 3.82
C VAL A 346 18.03 3.22 4.11
N HIS A 347 19.18 3.51 4.71
CA HIS A 347 19.61 4.87 5.03
C HIS A 347 19.90 5.71 3.78
N ASP A 348 20.48 5.12 2.74
CA ASP A 348 20.67 5.80 1.46
C ASP A 348 19.32 6.13 0.81
N GLY A 349 18.34 5.24 0.93
CA GLY A 349 16.95 5.53 0.59
C GLY A 349 16.39 6.72 1.36
N LEU A 350 16.57 6.74 2.69
CA LEU A 350 16.13 7.85 3.56
C LEU A 350 16.79 9.18 3.18
N ARG A 351 18.08 9.18 2.86
CA ARG A 351 18.82 10.37 2.39
C ARG A 351 18.30 10.86 1.05
N ALA A 352 18.00 9.95 0.13
CA ALA A 352 17.46 10.29 -1.18
C ALA A 352 16.06 10.92 -1.07
N GLU A 353 15.18 10.33 -0.24
CA GLU A 353 13.84 10.87 0.00
C GLU A 353 13.89 12.20 0.79
N LEU A 354 14.81 12.36 1.75
CA LEU A 354 15.04 13.63 2.43
C LEU A 354 15.48 14.73 1.46
N THR A 355 16.34 14.41 0.50
CA THR A 355 16.79 15.35 -0.53
C THR A 355 15.61 15.79 -1.39
N ARG A 356 14.77 14.86 -1.83
CA ARG A 356 13.54 15.18 -2.58
C ARG A 356 12.56 16.02 -1.76
N LEU A 357 12.40 15.73 -0.47
CA LEU A 357 11.56 16.53 0.43
C LEU A 357 12.04 17.99 0.45
N ARG A 358 13.35 18.19 0.60
CA ARG A 358 13.96 19.53 0.59
C ARG A 358 13.74 20.24 -0.74
N ASP A 359 13.93 19.55 -1.86
CA ASP A 359 13.72 20.11 -3.20
C ASP A 359 12.26 20.57 -3.40
N ILE A 360 11.28 19.77 -2.96
CA ILE A 360 9.85 20.14 -3.05
C ILE A 360 9.55 21.35 -2.17
N VAL A 361 10.08 21.39 -0.95
CA VAL A 361 9.89 22.52 -0.03
C VAL A 361 10.52 23.80 -0.59
N GLU A 362 11.72 23.72 -1.16
CA GLU A 362 12.39 24.84 -1.82
C GLU A 362 11.56 25.38 -3.00
N GLN A 363 11.01 24.49 -3.84
CA GLN A 363 10.11 24.90 -4.93
C GLN A 363 8.85 25.62 -4.43
N VAL A 364 8.28 25.20 -3.30
CA VAL A 364 7.10 25.85 -2.70
C VAL A 364 7.47 27.22 -2.13
N VAL A 365 8.60 27.34 -1.45
CA VAL A 365 9.13 28.61 -0.92
C VAL A 365 9.40 29.60 -2.07
N ASP A 366 10.11 29.16 -3.11
CA ASP A 366 10.41 29.96 -4.30
C ASP A 366 9.13 30.40 -5.03
N GLY A 367 8.14 29.51 -5.09
CA GLY A 367 6.82 29.80 -5.64
C GLY A 367 6.07 30.88 -4.87
N GLU A 368 6.07 30.82 -3.52
CA GLU A 368 5.49 31.88 -2.68
C GLU A 368 6.23 33.21 -2.82
N GLU A 369 7.57 33.21 -2.83
CA GLU A 369 8.35 34.44 -2.99
C GLU A 369 8.14 35.11 -4.36
N GLN A 370 7.95 34.30 -5.41
CA GLN A 370 7.61 34.80 -6.75
C GLN A 370 6.16 35.30 -6.81
N ALA A 371 5.20 34.63 -6.17
CA ALA A 371 3.81 35.06 -6.09
C ALA A 371 3.63 36.36 -5.28
N HIS A 372 4.42 36.54 -4.21
CA HIS A 372 4.48 37.79 -3.44
C HIS A 372 5.07 38.95 -4.25
N ARG A 373 5.95 38.69 -5.22
CA ARG A 373 6.50 39.68 -6.17
C ARG A 373 5.61 39.93 -7.39
N ALA A 374 4.85 38.94 -7.85
CA ALA A 374 3.99 39.00 -9.03
C ALA A 374 2.49 39.15 -8.66
N ARG A 375 2.17 40.18 -7.86
CA ARG A 375 0.83 40.36 -7.29
C ARG A 375 -0.21 40.97 -8.25
N ASN A 376 -0.29 40.46 -9.48
CA ASN A 376 -1.39 40.69 -10.43
C ASN A 376 -1.39 39.64 -11.57
N ALA A 377 -1.83 38.41 -11.28
CA ALA A 377 -2.67 37.57 -12.16
C ALA A 377 -2.67 36.10 -11.67
N ILE A 378 -3.84 35.62 -11.26
CA ILE A 378 -4.31 34.22 -11.39
C ILE A 378 -3.31 33.15 -10.91
N ASN A 379 -3.21 32.83 -9.60
CA ASN A 379 -2.44 31.64 -9.17
C ASN A 379 -2.82 31.01 -7.81
N GLU A 380 -4.01 31.26 -7.25
CA GLU A 380 -4.42 30.63 -5.99
C GLU A 380 -4.77 29.13 -6.12
N LEU A 381 -5.10 28.65 -7.33
CA LEU A 381 -5.45 27.25 -7.56
C LEU A 381 -4.21 26.34 -7.70
N THR A 382 -3.15 26.80 -8.36
CA THR A 382 -1.89 26.07 -8.53
C THR A 382 -1.17 25.86 -7.19
N MET A 383 -1.23 26.85 -6.30
CA MET A 383 -0.61 26.77 -4.96
C MET A 383 -1.29 25.76 -4.05
N ARG A 384 -2.63 25.67 -4.08
CA ARG A 384 -3.35 24.62 -3.34
C ARG A 384 -2.98 23.23 -3.82
N GLN A 385 -2.81 23.04 -5.12
CA GLN A 385 -2.41 21.76 -5.68
C GLN A 385 -0.98 21.37 -5.25
N ASN A 386 -0.03 22.32 -5.29
CA ASN A 386 1.35 22.09 -4.83
C ASN A 386 1.42 21.80 -3.33
N ASN A 387 0.67 22.54 -2.49
CA ASN A 387 0.63 22.30 -1.04
C ASN A 387 0.03 20.94 -0.71
N TRP A 388 -0.94 20.46 -1.49
CA TRP A 388 -1.54 19.14 -1.30
C TRP A 388 -0.57 18.01 -1.67
N THR A 389 0.12 18.12 -2.80
CA THR A 389 1.16 17.17 -3.21
C THR A 389 2.31 17.12 -2.20
N LEU A 390 2.78 18.28 -1.74
CA LEU A 390 3.79 18.37 -0.69
C LEU A 390 3.31 17.68 0.60
N GLY A 391 2.08 17.96 1.06
CA GLY A 391 1.52 17.32 2.25
C GLY A 391 1.47 15.79 2.14
N ALA A 392 1.06 15.25 0.98
CA ALA A 392 1.03 13.81 0.75
C ALA A 392 2.44 13.18 0.80
N TYR A 393 3.43 13.85 0.19
CA TYR A 393 4.82 13.39 0.18
C TYR A 393 5.46 13.44 1.57
N CYS A 394 5.29 14.57 2.29
CA CYS A 394 5.75 14.69 3.67
C CYS A 394 5.14 13.61 4.56
N ALA A 395 3.84 13.35 4.43
CA ALA A 395 3.17 12.32 5.22
C ALA A 395 3.73 10.92 4.92
N GLN A 396 4.05 10.62 3.65
CA GLN A 396 4.71 9.38 3.27
C GLN A 396 6.11 9.27 3.87
N TYR A 397 6.91 10.34 3.77
CA TYR A 397 8.25 10.39 4.34
C TYR A 397 8.26 10.21 5.86
N CYS A 398 7.38 10.93 6.58
CA CYS A 398 7.23 10.81 8.03
C CYS A 398 6.86 9.38 8.45
N ARG A 399 5.96 8.73 7.70
CA ARG A 399 5.60 7.32 7.93
C ARG A 399 6.81 6.40 7.75
N PHE A 400 7.60 6.59 6.71
CA PHE A 400 8.78 5.76 6.46
C PHE A 400 9.81 5.90 7.59
N VAL A 401 10.18 7.14 7.97
CA VAL A 401 11.14 7.40 9.06
C VAL A 401 10.64 6.82 10.38
N THR A 402 9.37 7.08 10.73
CA THR A 402 8.77 6.55 11.95
C THR A 402 8.75 5.03 11.98
N GLY A 403 8.42 4.40 10.85
CA GLY A 403 8.35 2.96 10.73
C GLY A 403 9.72 2.28 10.79
N HIS A 404 10.74 2.88 10.18
CA HIS A 404 12.13 2.42 10.22
C HIS A 404 12.69 2.44 11.65
N HIS A 405 12.73 3.60 12.31
CA HIS A 405 13.20 3.69 13.69
C HIS A 405 12.35 2.84 14.66
N GLY A 406 11.03 2.76 14.40
CA GLY A 406 10.14 1.88 15.16
C GLY A 406 10.46 0.39 15.00
N MET A 407 11.04 -0.04 13.88
CA MET A 407 11.52 -1.41 13.68
C MET A 407 12.79 -1.66 14.50
N GLU A 408 13.69 -0.69 14.53
CA GLU A 408 14.94 -0.75 15.29
C GLU A 408 14.67 -0.85 16.78
N ASP A 409 13.86 0.05 17.33
CA ASP A 409 13.51 0.09 18.75
C ASP A 409 12.86 -1.21 19.23
N ARG A 410 12.00 -1.80 18.40
CA ARG A 410 11.18 -2.95 18.81
C ARG A 410 11.85 -4.29 18.56
N SER A 411 12.78 -4.36 17.61
CA SER A 411 13.35 -5.64 17.16
C SER A 411 14.88 -5.63 17.16
N VAL A 412 15.50 -4.74 16.39
CA VAL A 412 16.95 -4.73 16.16
C VAL A 412 17.70 -4.42 17.46
N PHE A 413 17.33 -3.35 18.16
CA PHE A 413 18.02 -2.94 19.38
C PHE A 413 17.86 -3.97 20.50
N PRO A 414 16.67 -4.52 20.81
CA PRO A 414 16.54 -5.62 21.76
C PRO A 414 17.38 -6.84 21.40
N HIS A 415 17.50 -7.19 20.11
CA HIS A 415 18.36 -8.28 19.65
C HIS A 415 19.84 -7.99 19.89
N LEU A 416 20.33 -6.85 19.40
CA LEU A 416 21.73 -6.45 19.57
C LEU A 416 22.10 -6.33 21.04
N ARG A 417 21.19 -5.86 21.89
CA ARG A 417 21.41 -5.78 23.35
C ARG A 417 21.57 -7.14 24.01
N ARG A 418 20.88 -8.17 23.51
CA ARG A 418 21.05 -9.56 23.97
C ARG A 418 22.33 -10.18 23.43
N SER A 419 22.67 -9.89 22.17
CA SER A 419 23.79 -10.49 21.44
C SER A 419 25.14 -9.87 21.78
N ASP A 420 25.19 -8.56 22.03
CA ASP A 420 26.38 -7.78 22.38
C ASP A 420 26.03 -6.69 23.43
N PRO A 421 26.02 -7.04 24.74
CA PRO A 421 25.65 -6.11 25.81
C PRO A 421 26.52 -4.84 25.89
N ALA A 422 27.72 -4.85 25.29
CA ALA A 422 28.59 -3.67 25.25
C ALA A 422 28.02 -2.53 24.38
N LEU A 423 27.07 -2.83 23.47
CA LEU A 423 26.38 -1.82 22.66
C LEU A 423 25.31 -1.04 23.44
N THR A 424 24.97 -1.45 24.67
CA THR A 424 23.89 -0.82 25.46
C THR A 424 23.95 0.72 25.47
N PRO A 425 25.09 1.38 25.73
CA PRO A 425 25.14 2.85 25.72
C PRO A 425 24.91 3.49 24.35
N VAL A 426 25.29 2.80 23.27
CA VAL A 426 25.02 3.25 21.88
C VAL A 426 23.53 3.15 21.60
N LEU A 427 22.93 1.99 21.92
CA LEU A 427 21.49 1.74 21.71
C LEU A 427 20.63 2.71 22.54
N ASP A 428 21.00 2.96 23.80
CA ASP A 428 20.32 3.96 24.66
C ASP A 428 20.35 5.36 24.04
N ARG A 429 21.47 5.73 23.40
CA ARG A 429 21.58 7.01 22.72
C ARG A 429 20.69 7.05 21.47
N LEU A 430 20.73 6.01 20.63
CA LEU A 430 19.92 5.93 19.42
C LEU A 430 18.42 5.98 19.76
N GLU A 431 17.96 5.22 20.76
CA GLU A 431 16.58 5.28 21.28
C GLU A 431 16.21 6.72 21.72
N SER A 432 17.13 7.43 22.38
CA SER A 432 16.89 8.83 22.77
C SER A 432 16.82 9.79 21.57
N GLU A 433 17.62 9.55 20.53
CA GLU A 433 17.61 10.33 19.29
C GLU A 433 16.32 10.08 18.50
N HIS A 434 15.77 8.86 18.51
CA HIS A 434 14.46 8.55 17.92
C HIS A 434 13.33 9.40 18.51
N LEU A 435 13.33 9.64 19.83
CA LEU A 435 12.35 10.53 20.48
C LEU A 435 12.47 11.98 19.98
N VAL A 436 13.70 12.46 19.75
CA VAL A 436 13.95 13.80 19.21
C VAL A 436 13.47 13.88 17.76
N ILE A 437 13.75 12.86 16.95
CA ILE A 437 13.29 12.80 15.56
C ILE A 437 11.76 12.78 15.51
N HIS A 438 11.10 12.02 16.37
CA HIS A 438 9.65 11.99 16.44
C HIS A 438 9.04 13.37 16.77
N ASP A 439 9.60 14.09 17.76
CA ASP A 439 9.20 15.48 18.08
C ASP A 439 9.35 16.43 16.87
N VAL A 440 10.41 16.27 16.07
CA VAL A 440 10.61 17.07 14.86
C VAL A 440 9.61 16.69 13.75
N LEU A 441 9.26 15.41 13.62
CA LEU A 441 8.24 14.95 12.66
C LEU A 441 6.83 15.45 13.04
N GLU A 442 6.49 15.49 14.32
CA GLU A 442 5.24 16.11 14.80
C GLU A 442 5.18 17.61 14.46
N GLN A 443 6.29 18.33 14.69
CA GLN A 443 6.40 19.74 14.29
C GLN A 443 6.27 19.94 12.77
N LEU A 444 6.73 18.98 11.97
CA LEU A 444 6.60 19.04 10.51
C LEU A 444 5.12 18.90 10.10
N ASP A 445 4.39 17.99 10.72
CA ASP A 445 2.94 17.82 10.48
C ASP A 445 2.17 19.10 10.88
N GLU A 446 2.45 19.67 12.04
CA GLU A 446 1.85 20.93 12.49
C GLU A 446 2.15 22.09 11.51
N ALA A 447 3.39 22.20 11.04
CA ALA A 447 3.79 23.21 10.07
C ALA A 447 3.06 23.06 8.73
N LEU A 448 2.85 21.82 8.26
CA LEU A 448 2.10 21.52 7.03
C LEU A 448 0.61 21.83 7.16
N VAL A 449 -0.01 21.44 8.27
CA VAL A 449 -1.41 21.77 8.57
C VAL A 449 -1.59 23.29 8.62
N GLY A 450 -0.65 24.01 9.24
CA GLY A 450 -0.63 25.47 9.26
C GLY A 450 -0.51 26.10 7.87
N LEU A 451 0.33 25.54 6.99
CA LEU A 451 0.52 26.02 5.62
C LEU A 451 -0.76 25.87 4.79
N VAL A 452 -1.42 24.71 4.88
CA VAL A 452 -2.68 24.45 4.15
C VAL A 452 -3.83 25.30 4.68
N SER A 453 -3.86 25.55 5.99
CA SER A 453 -4.93 26.31 6.65
C SER A 453 -4.72 27.84 6.62
N GLY A 454 -3.58 28.31 6.09
CA GLY A 454 -3.20 29.72 6.06
C GLY A 454 -2.80 30.30 7.43
N GLY A 455 -2.48 29.45 8.40
CA GLY A 455 -2.12 29.81 9.78
C GLY A 455 -0.61 29.93 10.03
N SER A 456 0.23 29.27 9.22
CA SER A 456 1.70 29.38 9.23
C SER A 456 2.20 29.68 7.80
N GLY A 457 3.35 30.36 7.70
CA GLY A 457 3.99 30.66 6.41
C GLY A 457 5.07 29.64 6.05
N THR A 458 5.49 29.62 4.78
CA THR A 458 6.55 28.74 4.25
C THR A 458 7.87 28.79 5.02
N ALA A 459 8.19 29.90 5.68
CA ALA A 459 9.38 30.03 6.52
C ALA A 459 9.37 29.15 7.80
N GLU A 460 8.20 28.79 8.32
CA GLU A 460 8.08 27.83 9.43
C GLU A 460 8.43 26.42 8.95
N LEU A 461 7.78 26.01 7.85
CA LEU A 461 7.99 24.72 7.23
C LEU A 461 9.46 24.49 6.87
N GLN A 462 10.11 25.47 6.22
CA GLN A 462 11.51 25.35 5.83
C GLN A 462 12.42 25.15 7.05
N ARG A 463 12.18 25.87 8.14
CA ARG A 463 12.97 25.73 9.38
C ARG A 463 12.84 24.36 10.02
N VAL A 464 11.63 23.80 10.02
CA VAL A 464 11.38 22.46 10.57
C VAL A 464 12.03 21.40 9.68
N VAL A 465 11.95 21.53 8.36
CA VAL A 465 12.61 20.62 7.41
C VAL A 465 14.13 20.68 7.52
N ASP A 466 14.71 21.88 7.71
CA ASP A 466 16.15 22.02 7.95
C ASP A 466 16.57 21.33 9.25
N ARG A 467 15.78 21.50 10.33
CA ARG A 467 16.01 20.81 11.61
C ARG A 467 15.93 19.30 11.44
N LEU A 468 14.90 18.80 10.76
CA LEU A 468 14.75 17.37 10.45
C LEU A 468 15.96 16.86 9.67
N SER A 469 16.41 17.61 8.68
CA SER A 469 17.55 17.24 7.85
C SER A 469 18.82 17.13 8.67
N THR A 470 19.11 18.10 9.54
CA THR A 470 20.30 18.03 10.41
C THR A 470 20.21 16.87 11.38
N THR A 471 19.09 16.76 12.11
CA THR A 471 18.92 15.71 13.13
C THR A 471 18.99 14.31 12.52
N LEU A 472 18.32 14.08 11.39
CA LEU A 472 18.30 12.75 10.78
C LEU A 472 19.65 12.38 10.16
N LEU A 473 20.33 13.30 9.45
CA LEU A 473 21.63 12.98 8.84
C LEU A 473 22.70 12.69 9.89
N GLU A 474 22.72 13.42 11.00
CA GLU A 474 23.62 13.16 12.13
C GLU A 474 23.32 11.80 12.78
N HIS A 475 22.03 11.49 12.97
CA HIS A 475 21.57 10.22 13.53
C HIS A 475 21.96 9.02 12.64
N LEU A 476 21.58 9.02 11.36
CA LEU A 476 21.88 7.93 10.42
C LEU A 476 23.39 7.69 10.29
N SER A 477 24.18 8.77 10.29
CA SER A 477 25.64 8.65 10.23
C SER A 477 26.22 8.04 11.51
N TYR A 478 25.67 8.39 12.68
CA TYR A 478 26.11 7.83 13.95
C TYR A 478 25.75 6.36 14.05
N GLU A 479 24.53 6.01 13.68
CA GLU A 479 24.04 4.63 13.69
C GLU A 479 24.86 3.73 12.76
N GLU A 480 25.13 4.15 11.53
CA GLU A 480 25.94 3.36 10.59
C GLU A 480 27.33 3.06 11.16
N VAL A 481 27.98 4.07 11.74
CA VAL A 481 29.33 3.93 12.30
C VAL A 481 29.35 2.92 13.45
N GLU A 482 28.34 2.94 14.31
CA GLU A 482 28.33 2.13 15.53
C GLU A 482 27.71 0.74 15.32
N LEU A 483 26.65 0.62 14.51
CA LEU A 483 25.85 -0.59 14.39
C LEU A 483 26.21 -1.47 13.20
N VAL A 484 26.69 -0.93 12.08
CA VAL A 484 27.06 -1.77 10.90
C VAL A 484 28.01 -2.90 11.27
N PRO A 485 29.11 -2.67 12.04
CA PRO A 485 30.00 -3.77 12.43
C PRO A 485 29.31 -4.82 13.31
N ALA A 486 28.34 -4.42 14.14
CA ALA A 486 27.59 -5.34 15.00
C ALA A 486 26.57 -6.14 14.19
N LEU A 487 25.86 -5.49 13.28
CA LEU A 487 24.90 -6.11 12.38
C LEU A 487 25.58 -7.10 11.42
N ASP A 488 26.76 -6.78 10.90
CA ASP A 488 27.53 -7.72 10.08
C ASP A 488 27.94 -8.99 10.87
N ARG A 489 28.07 -8.89 12.21
CA ARG A 489 28.38 -10.05 13.07
C ARG A 489 27.13 -10.82 13.52
N HIS A 490 26.08 -10.11 13.88
CA HIS A 490 24.95 -10.66 14.64
C HIS A 490 23.64 -10.68 13.86
N GLY A 491 23.60 -10.09 12.67
CA GLY A 491 22.36 -9.87 11.92
C GLY A 491 21.44 -8.87 12.63
N PHE A 492 20.27 -8.64 12.03
CA PHE A 492 19.19 -7.89 12.68
C PHE A 492 18.46 -8.69 13.77
N TYR A 493 18.62 -10.03 13.79
CA TYR A 493 17.86 -10.99 14.61
C TYR A 493 18.66 -12.24 15.01
#